data_AF-A0A2G2YRC9-F1
#
_entry.id   AF-A0A2G2YRC9-F1
#
_cell.length_a   1.000
_cell.length_b   1.000
_cell.length_c   1.000
_cell.angle_alpha   90.00
_cell.angle_beta   90.00
_cell.angle_gamma   90.00
#
_symmetry.space_group_name_H-M   'P 1'
#
loop_
_entity.id
_entity.type
_entity.pdbx_description
1 polymer ?
#
loop_
_entity_poly.entity_id
_entity_poly.type
_entity_poly.pdbx_seq_one_letter_code
_entity_poly.pdbx_strand_id
1 'polypeptide(L)'
;MYTSFFFSVVRLILYITKKKRSSLLLESNPIHKKVPVLIHNGKPICESMVILEYIGETFEGPSILPKDPYDRALARFWGKFLDDKVSTSFYLF
;
A
#
# COMPACT_ATOMS: atom_id res chain seq x y z
N MET A 1 -8.87 -18.20 -9.37
CA MET A 1 -9.35 -17.28 -8.30
C MET A 1 -8.21 -16.42 -7.75
N TYR A 2 -7.08 -17.01 -7.34
CA TYR A 2 -5.91 -16.25 -6.83
C TYR A 2 -5.29 -15.24 -7.82
N THR A 3 -5.26 -15.56 -9.11
CA THR A 3 -4.66 -14.69 -10.14
C THR A 3 -5.38 -13.35 -10.26
N SER A 4 -6.72 -13.33 -10.22
CA SER A 4 -7.51 -12.09 -10.33
C SER A 4 -7.31 -11.16 -9.13
N PHE A 5 -7.27 -11.70 -7.91
CA PHE A 5 -7.00 -10.92 -6.71
C PHE A 5 -5.56 -10.41 -6.66
N PHE A 6 -4.58 -11.26 -7.03
CA PHE A 6 -3.18 -10.86 -7.13
C PHE A 6 -3.00 -9.69 -8.09
N PHE A 7 -3.58 -9.74 -9.29
CA PHE A 7 -3.53 -8.61 -10.23
C PHE A 7 -4.26 -7.37 -9.70
N SER A 8 -5.34 -7.52 -8.94
CA SER A 8 -6.09 -6.38 -8.39
C SER A 8 -5.32 -5.66 -7.27
N VAL A 9 -4.72 -6.41 -6.34
CA VAL A 9 -3.87 -5.86 -5.27
C VAL A 9 -2.59 -5.26 -5.84
N VAL A 10 -1.92 -5.98 -6.76
CA VAL A 10 -0.72 -5.46 -7.43
C VAL A 10 -1.05 -4.17 -8.19
N ARG A 11 -2.16 -4.12 -8.92
CA ARG A 11 -2.58 -2.92 -9.65
C ARG A 11 -2.93 -1.76 -8.71
N LEU A 12 -3.58 -2.03 -7.58
CA LEU A 12 -3.91 -1.01 -6.58
C LEU A 12 -2.63 -0.47 -5.91
N ILE A 13 -1.70 -1.34 -5.49
CA ILE A 13 -0.39 -0.94 -4.96
C ILE A 13 0.39 -0.12 -6.01
N LEU A 14 0.41 -0.56 -7.27
CA LEU A 14 1.05 0.19 -8.38
C LEU A 14 0.36 1.53 -8.66
N TYR A 15 -0.95 1.63 -8.48
CA TYR A 15 -1.69 2.88 -8.66
C TYR A 15 -1.41 3.87 -7.53
N ILE A 16 -1.40 3.41 -6.28
CA ILE A 16 -1.11 4.25 -5.10
C ILE A 16 0.35 4.73 -5.13
N THR A 17 1.29 3.96 -5.69
CA THR A 17 2.73 4.31 -5.74
C THR A 17 3.11 5.37 -6.78
N LYS A 18 2.18 5.86 -7.62
CA LYS A 18 2.53 6.75 -8.73
C LYS A 18 2.62 8.24 -8.34
N LYS A 19 3.62 8.67 -7.55
CA LYS A 19 4.03 10.09 -7.50
C LYS A 19 5.48 10.35 -7.03
N LYS A 20 6.15 11.28 -7.71
CA LYS A 20 7.56 11.72 -7.54
C LYS A 20 7.86 12.35 -6.18
N ARG A 21 9.12 12.20 -5.73
CA ARG A 21 9.73 12.81 -4.53
C ARG A 21 9.46 14.32 -4.50
N SER A 22 8.63 14.77 -3.54
CA SER A 22 8.38 16.18 -3.22
C SER A 22 8.82 16.47 -1.77
N SER A 23 8.99 17.75 -1.41
CA SER A 23 9.27 18.18 -0.02
C SER A 23 8.25 17.61 0.97
N LEU A 24 6.98 17.55 0.57
CA LEU A 24 5.89 16.95 1.35
C LEU A 24 6.11 15.48 1.70
N LEU A 25 6.79 14.69 0.85
CA LEU A 25 7.08 13.28 1.14
C LEU A 25 8.07 13.14 2.30
N LEU A 26 9.08 14.01 2.35
CA LEU A 26 10.10 13.99 3.39
C LEU A 26 9.53 14.41 4.75
N GLU A 27 8.60 15.36 4.76
CA GLU A 27 7.87 15.77 5.96
C GLU A 27 6.90 14.68 6.43
N SER A 28 6.23 14.00 5.49
CA SER A 28 5.17 13.04 5.81
C SER A 28 5.70 11.64 6.19
N ASN A 29 6.83 11.22 5.63
CA ASN A 29 7.51 9.97 5.96
C ASN A 29 9.00 10.20 6.22
N PRO A 30 9.37 10.83 7.35
CA PRO A 30 10.76 11.19 7.62
C PRO A 30 11.66 9.96 7.85
N ILE A 31 11.08 8.83 8.30
CA ILE A 31 11.80 7.61 8.62
C ILE A 31 12.19 6.85 7.35
N HIS A 32 11.21 6.44 6.55
CA HIS A 32 11.46 5.59 5.39
C HIS A 32 11.63 6.39 4.09
N LYS A 33 11.07 7.61 4.01
CA LYS A 33 11.11 8.48 2.81
C LYS A 33 10.62 7.76 1.55
N LYS A 34 9.69 6.81 1.74
CA LYS A 34 9.13 5.95 0.72
C LYS A 34 7.68 6.33 0.44
N VAL A 35 7.31 6.16 -0.82
CA VAL A 35 5.91 6.12 -1.26
C VAL A 35 5.42 4.66 -1.21
N PRO A 36 4.12 4.42 -0.99
CA PRO A 36 3.06 5.42 -0.84
C PRO A 36 2.95 6.02 0.57
N VAL A 37 2.39 7.25 0.63
CA VAL A 37 1.96 7.90 1.88
C VAL A 37 0.56 8.47 1.65
N LEU A 38 -0.39 8.09 2.50
CA LEU A 38 -1.73 8.66 2.54
C LEU A 38 -1.76 9.78 3.57
N ILE A 39 -2.26 10.96 3.22
CA ILE A 39 -2.48 12.06 4.17
C ILE A 39 -3.98 12.24 4.33
N HIS A 40 -4.52 11.92 5.50
CA HIS A 40 -5.92 12.13 5.83
C HIS A 40 -6.02 13.06 7.04
N ASN A 41 -6.74 14.18 6.89
CA ASN A 41 -6.90 15.21 7.93
C ASN A 41 -5.55 15.71 8.51
N GLY A 42 -4.57 15.92 7.63
CA GLY A 42 -3.23 16.38 8.00
C GLY A 42 -2.35 15.32 8.69
N LYS A 43 -2.84 14.09 8.85
CA LYS A 43 -2.09 12.99 9.46
C LYS A 43 -1.54 12.05 8.38
N PRO A 44 -0.22 11.87 8.27
CA PRO A 44 0.37 10.96 7.31
C PRO A 44 0.30 9.51 7.80
N ILE A 45 0.04 8.60 6.87
CA ILE A 45 -0.03 7.14 7.06
C ILE A 45 0.88 6.53 5.99
N CYS A 46 1.88 5.77 6.42
CA CYS A 46 2.91 5.18 5.58
C CYS A 46 2.69 3.66 5.46
N GLU A 47 3.44 3.02 4.55
CA GLU A 47 3.37 1.58 4.24
C GLU A 47 2.10 1.17 3.50
N SER A 48 2.26 0.45 2.39
CA SER A 48 1.16 0.17 1.47
C SER A 48 0.05 -0.63 2.15
N MET A 49 0.40 -1.67 2.90
CA MET A 49 -0.56 -2.52 3.61
C MET A 49 -1.27 -1.80 4.74
N VAL A 50 -0.57 -0.92 5.47
CA VAL A 50 -1.17 -0.11 6.54
C VAL A 50 -2.17 0.88 5.98
N ILE A 51 -1.86 1.50 4.83
CA ILE A 51 -2.79 2.38 4.11
C ILE A 51 -4.04 1.61 3.67
N LEU A 52 -3.91 0.39 3.15
CA LEU A 52 -5.06 -0.41 2.70
C LEU A 52 -5.96 -0.82 3.87
N GLU A 53 -5.38 -1.19 5.02
CA GLU A 53 -6.13 -1.48 6.24
C GLU A 53 -6.86 -0.24 6.74
N TYR A 54 -6.17 0.90 6.82
CA TYR A 54 -6.77 2.16 7.21
C TYR A 54 -7.97 2.56 6.35
N ILE A 55 -7.84 2.44 5.02
CA ILE A 55 -8.93 2.78 4.10
C ILE A 55 -10.12 1.85 4.31
N GLY A 56 -9.87 0.54 4.47
CA GLY A 56 -10.92 -0.45 4.70
C GLY A 56 -11.68 -0.25 6.01
N GLU A 57 -11.03 0.32 7.02
CA GLU A 57 -11.64 0.63 8.32
C GLU A 57 -12.32 2.00 8.37
N THR A 58 -11.85 2.97 7.56
CA THR A 58 -12.27 4.38 7.65
C THR A 58 -13.38 4.74 6.68
N PHE A 59 -13.40 4.15 5.48
CA PHE A 59 -14.34 4.54 4.43
C PHE A 59 -15.37 3.45 4.16
N GLU A 60 -16.63 3.85 4.00
CA GLU A 60 -17.69 2.94 3.57
C GLU A 60 -17.47 2.52 2.11
N GLY A 61 -17.68 1.24 1.81
CA GLY A 61 -17.61 0.73 0.45
C GLY A 61 -17.25 -0.74 0.35
N PRO A 62 -16.96 -1.22 -0.87
CA PRO A 62 -16.49 -2.57 -1.09
C PRO A 62 -15.19 -2.84 -0.34
N SER A 63 -15.13 -3.99 0.35
CA SER A 63 -13.93 -4.40 1.08
C SER A 63 -12.75 -4.54 0.13
N ILE A 64 -11.68 -3.82 0.43
CA ILE A 64 -10.41 -3.88 -0.31
C ILE A 64 -9.72 -5.23 -0.10
N LEU A 65 -9.80 -5.75 1.12
CA LEU A 65 -9.26 -7.05 1.48
C LEU A 65 -10.32 -8.15 1.38
N PRO A 66 -9.91 -9.42 1.16
CA PRO A 66 -10.82 -10.55 1.20
C PRO A 66 -11.51 -10.65 2.57
N LYS A 67 -12.77 -11.07 2.55
CA LYS A 67 -13.54 -11.32 3.78
C LYS A 67 -13.09 -12.60 4.47
N ASP A 68 -12.75 -13.62 3.68
CA ASP A 68 -12.24 -14.89 4.19
C ASP A 68 -10.88 -14.69 4.91
N PRO A 69 -10.68 -15.24 6.12
CA PRO A 69 -9.44 -15.07 6.87
C PRO A 69 -8.19 -15.62 6.17
N TYR A 70 -8.30 -16.76 5.48
CA TYR A 70 -7.18 -17.39 4.81
C TYR A 70 -6.76 -16.60 3.57
N ASP A 71 -7.72 -16.19 2.75
CA ASP A 71 -7.45 -15.34 1.58
C ASP A 71 -6.87 -13.98 2.01
N ARG A 72 -7.33 -13.42 3.13
CA ARG A 72 -6.79 -12.17 3.69
C ARG A 72 -5.36 -12.35 4.21
N ALA A 73 -5.03 -13.50 4.81
CA ALA A 73 -3.66 -13.81 5.21
C ALA A 73 -2.73 -13.92 3.99
N LEU A 74 -3.19 -14.58 2.92
CA LEU A 74 -2.47 -14.65 1.64
C LEU A 74 -2.26 -13.27 1.02
N ALA A 75 -3.28 -12.42 1.03
CA ALA A 75 -3.19 -11.04 0.56
C ALA A 75 -2.08 -10.26 1.28
N ARG A 76 -2.05 -10.35 2.62
CA ARG A 76 -1.03 -9.70 3.46
C ARG A 76 0.36 -10.25 3.20
N PHE A 77 0.49 -11.57 3.04
CA PHE A 77 1.77 -12.20 2.71
C PHE A 77 2.33 -11.66 1.40
N TRP A 78 1.53 -11.69 0.33
CA TRP A 78 1.99 -11.22 -0.98
C TRP A 78 2.24 -9.71 -1.02
N GLY A 79 1.40 -8.90 -0.36
CA GLY A 79 1.63 -7.47 -0.22
C GLY A 79 2.97 -7.16 0.44
N LYS A 80 3.25 -7.79 1.59
CA LYS A 80 4.53 -7.64 2.28
C LYS A 80 5.72 -8.14 1.45
N PHE A 81 5.60 -9.31 0.83
CA PHE A 81 6.66 -9.86 -0.03
C PHE A 81 7.00 -8.92 -1.19
N LEU A 82 5.99 -8.32 -1.81
CA LEU A 82 6.18 -7.36 -2.88
C LEU A 82 6.79 -6.05 -2.37
N ASP A 83 6.35 -5.51 -1.24
CA ASP A 83 6.97 -4.31 -0.65
C ASP A 83 8.47 -4.55 -0.38
N ASP A 84 8.83 -5.70 0.20
CA ASP A 84 10.22 -6.05 0.49
C ASP A 84 11.06 -6.23 -0.80
N LYS A 85 10.49 -6.80 -1.87
CA LYS A 85 11.21 -7.08 -3.12
C LYS A 85 11.22 -5.90 -4.10
N VAL A 86 10.09 -5.24 -4.30
CA VAL A 86 9.90 -4.12 -5.25
C VAL A 86 10.46 -2.82 -4.69
N SER A 87 10.49 -2.62 -3.36
CA SER A 87 11.19 -1.48 -2.77
C SER A 87 12.67 -1.46 -3.16
N THR A 88 13.28 -2.60 -3.49
CA THR A 88 14.68 -2.68 -3.95
C THR A 88 14.88 -2.00 -5.31
N SER A 89 13.86 -1.97 -6.19
CA SER A 89 13.98 -1.38 -7.54
C SER A 89 13.86 0.15 -7.58
N PHE A 90 13.30 0.80 -6.55
CA PHE A 90 13.24 2.27 -6.46
C PHE A 90 14.51 2.92 -5.85
N TYR A 91 15.53 2.12 -5.50
CA TYR A 91 16.84 2.63 -5.08
C TYR A 91 17.76 2.98 -6.27
N LEU A 92 17.39 2.64 -7.52
CA LEU A 92 18.27 2.76 -8.68
C LEU A 92 17.83 3.76 -9.78
N PHE A 93 16.80 4.59 -9.54
CA PHE A 93 16.42 5.67 -10.46
C PHE A 93 16.00 6.95 -9.72
#